data_AF-A0A1I0ZFB9-F1
#
_entry.id   AF-A0A1I0ZFB9-F1
#
_cell.length_a   1.000
_cell.length_b   1.000
_cell.length_c   1.000
_cell.angle_alpha   90.00
_cell.angle_beta   90.00
_cell.angle_gamma   90.00
#
_symmetry.space_group_name_H-M   'P 1'
#
loop_
_entity.id
_entity.type
_entity.pdbx_description
1 polymer ?
#
loop_
_entity_poly.entity_id
_entity_poly.type
_entity_poly.pdbx_seq_one_letter_code
_entity_poly.pdbx_strand_id
1 'polypeptide(L)' 'MSRSVQRPVLTPVHHPLLRSELVGHPGLATMEVLRVPAGSNPSFVSRMQLQVLVELCPELGDAWPR' A
#
# COMPACT_ATOMS: atom_id res chain seq x y z
N MET A 1 25.25 16.42 -10.20
CA MET A 1 24.99 15.06 -10.70
C MET A 1 23.51 14.75 -10.45
N SER A 2 22.66 14.76 -11.49
CA SER A 2 21.24 14.43 -11.32
C SER A 2 21.08 12.92 -11.27
N ARG A 3 20.60 12.36 -10.15
CA ARG A 3 20.17 10.96 -10.11
C ARG A 3 18.94 10.82 -11.00
N SER A 4 19.02 9.95 -12.01
CA SER A 4 17.84 9.49 -12.71
C SER A 4 16.97 8.72 -11.71
N VAL A 5 15.73 9.15 -11.51
CA VAL A 5 14.75 8.41 -10.70
C VAL A 5 14.23 7.29 -11.57
N GLN A 6 14.69 6.06 -11.33
CA GLN A 6 14.11 4.89 -11.96
C GLN A 6 12.68 4.71 -11.42
N ARG A 7 11.67 4.88 -12.28
CA ARG A 7 10.28 4.61 -11.90
C ARG A 7 10.11 3.10 -11.73
N PRO A 8 9.51 2.61 -10.63
CA PRO A 8 9.19 1.21 -10.51
C PRO A 8 8.19 0.82 -11.61
N VAL A 9 8.41 -0.35 -12.21
CA VAL A 9 7.38 -0.99 -13.03
C VAL A 9 6.29 -1.46 -12.07
N LEU A 10 5.06 -0.99 -12.30
CA LEU A 10 3.91 -1.36 -11.48
C LEU A 10 3.21 -2.57 -12.10
N THR A 11 2.89 -3.56 -11.28
CA THR A 11 2.10 -4.73 -11.68
C THR A 11 0.72 -4.62 -11.03
N PRO A 12 -0.37 -4.87 -11.76
CA PRO A 12 -1.70 -4.90 -11.16
C PRO A 12 -1.81 -6.07 -10.18
N VAL A 13 -2.48 -5.83 -9.06
CA VAL A 13 -2.96 -6.90 -8.18
C VAL A 13 -4.23 -7.50 -8.76
N HIS A 14 -4.36 -8.82 -8.72
CA HIS A 14 -5.54 -9.54 -9.18
C HIS A 14 -6.70 -9.41 -8.19
N HIS A 15 -6.40 -9.35 -6.89
CA HIS A 15 -7.38 -9.20 -5.82
C HIS A 15 -7.12 -7.91 -5.03
N PRO A 16 -7.63 -6.75 -5.50
CA PRO A 16 -7.40 -5.49 -4.82
C PRO A 16 -8.11 -5.45 -3.47
N LEU A 17 -7.42 -4.95 -2.45
CA LEU A 17 -8.04 -4.65 -1.15
C LEU A 17 -9.02 -3.49 -1.28
N LEU A 18 -10.24 -3.70 -0.80
CA LEU A 18 -11.30 -2.71 -0.75
C LEU A 18 -11.08 -1.75 0.41
N ARG A 19 -11.59 -0.53 0.27
CA ARG A 19 -11.55 0.49 1.34
C ARG A 19 -12.17 -0.03 2.64
N SER A 20 -13.26 -0.80 2.58
CA SER A 20 -13.93 -1.38 3.74
C SER A 20 -13.04 -2.36 4.51
N GLU A 21 -12.19 -3.12 3.80
CA GLU A 21 -11.26 -4.08 4.41
C GLU A 21 -10.13 -3.34 5.14
N LEU A 22 -9.64 -2.24 4.55
CA LEU A 22 -8.64 -1.37 5.19
C LEU A 22 -9.20 -0.71 6.46
N VAL A 23 -10.44 -0.20 6.40
CA VAL A 23 -11.10 0.42 7.58
C VAL A 23 -11.39 -0.60 8.68
N GLY A 24 -11.71 -1.84 8.31
CA GLY A 24 -12.03 -2.91 9.25
C GLY A 24 -10.83 -3.43 10.05
N HIS A 25 -9.60 -3.20 9.59
CA HIS A 25 -8.41 -3.68 10.28
C HIS A 25 -7.83 -2.61 11.23
N PRO A 26 -7.70 -2.86 12.54
CA PRO A 26 -7.28 -1.85 13.52
C PRO A 26 -5.87 -1.31 13.24
N GLY A 27 -4.97 -2.16 12.70
CA GLY A 27 -3.63 -1.74 12.29
C GLY A 27 -3.57 -0.87 11.03
N LEU A 28 -4.67 -0.77 10.27
CA LEU A 28 -4.74 -0.03 9.00
C LEU A 28 -5.71 1.17 9.05
N ALA A 29 -6.62 1.21 10.03
CA ALA A 29 -7.62 2.27 10.16
C ALA A 29 -7.04 3.70 10.22
N THR A 30 -5.76 3.84 10.61
CA THR A 30 -5.04 5.12 10.69
C THR A 30 -4.23 5.48 9.45
N MET A 31 -4.29 4.66 8.39
CA MET A 31 -3.57 4.92 7.14
C MET A 31 -3.92 6.30 6.57
N GLU A 32 -2.91 6.98 6.06
CA GLU A 32 -3.07 8.31 5.45
C GLU A 32 -4.11 8.32 4.33
N VAL A 33 -4.11 7.27 3.49
CA VAL A 33 -5.06 7.12 2.38
C VAL A 33 -6.53 7.10 2.82
N LEU A 34 -6.80 6.73 4.08
CA LEU A 34 -8.16 6.69 4.61
C LEU A 34 -8.61 8.05 5.16
N ARG A 35 -7.67 8.91 5.55
CA ARG A 35 -7.92 10.22 6.17
C ARG A 35 -8.22 11.32 5.16
N VAL A 36 -7.76 11.17 3.91
CA VAL A 36 -7.92 12.19 2.87
C VAL A 36 -9.07 11.80 1.92
N PRO A 37 -10.15 12.61 1.81
CA PRO A 37 -11.28 12.32 0.93
C PRO A 37 -10.95 12.42 -0.57
N ALA A 38 -9.96 13.23 -0.92
CA ALA A 38 -9.45 13.36 -2.28
C ALA A 38 -8.58 12.14 -2.60
N GLY A 39 -9.17 11.09 -3.17
CA GLY A 39 -8.59 9.76 -3.42
C GLY A 39 -7.42 9.68 -4.41
N SER A 40 -6.55 10.68 -4.47
CA SER A 40 -5.36 10.70 -5.31
C SER A 40 -4.23 11.41 -4.55
N ASN A 41 -3.55 10.67 -3.67
CA ASN A 41 -2.27 11.11 -3.13
C ASN A 41 -1.38 9.89 -2.87
N PRO A 42 -0.09 9.89 -3.26
CA PRO A 42 0.87 9.00 -2.63
C PRO A 42 0.72 9.13 -1.12
N SER A 43 0.35 8.03 -0.48
CA SER A 43 0.12 7.96 0.96
C SER A 43 1.29 7.22 1.58
N PHE A 44 1.79 7.74 2.69
CA PHE A 44 2.79 7.04 3.45
C PHE A 44 2.20 5.76 4.06
N VAL A 45 2.95 4.67 3.93
CA VAL A 45 2.66 3.37 4.55
C VAL A 45 3.84 3.03 5.45
N SER A 46 3.59 2.89 6.75
CA SER A 46 4.62 2.46 7.69
C SER A 46 4.99 0.99 7.46
N ARG A 47 6.16 0.57 7.94
CA ARG A 47 6.60 -0.83 7.84
C ARG A 47 5.60 -1.81 8.46
N MET A 48 4.99 -1.45 9.58
CA MET A 48 4.01 -2.29 10.26
C MET A 48 2.69 -2.37 9.47
N GLN A 49 2.25 -1.27 8.86
CA GLN A 49 1.09 -1.29 7.96
C GLN A 49 1.40 -2.12 6.70
N LEU A 50 2.61 -2.00 6.13
CA LEU A 50 3.01 -2.81 4.98
C LEU A 50 2.98 -4.31 5.30
N GLN A 51 3.47 -4.71 6.48
CA GLN A 51 3.40 -6.11 6.90
C GLN A 51 1.96 -6.63 6.95
N VAL A 52 1.06 -5.88 7.56
CA VAL A 52 -0.37 -6.22 7.61
C VAL A 52 -0.98 -6.27 6.21
N LEU A 53 -0.63 -5.33 5.32
CA LEU A 53 -1.09 -5.32 3.93
C LEU A 53 -0.62 -6.56 3.17
N VAL A 54 0.61 -7.03 3.39
CA VAL A 54 1.12 -8.28 2.79
C VAL A 54 0.42 -9.51 3.37
N GLU A 55 0.08 -9.51 4.66
CA GLU A 55 -0.70 -10.59 5.29
C GLU A 55 -2.12 -10.68 4.71
N LEU A 56 -2.75 -9.54 4.41
CA LEU A 56 -4.10 -9.46 3.82
C LEU A 56 -4.10 -9.65 2.29
N CYS A 57 -3.04 -9.24 1.62
CA CYS A 57 -2.86 -9.34 0.17
C CYS A 57 -1.45 -9.86 -0.14
N PRO A 58 -1.26 -11.20 -0.15
CA PRO A 58 0.05 -11.82 -0.37
C PRO A 58 0.73 -11.41 -1.69
N GLU A 59 -0.05 -11.03 -2.70
CA GLU A 59 0.44 -10.51 -3.99
C GLU A 59 1.35 -9.27 -3.84
N LEU A 60 1.20 -8.50 -2.74
CA LEU A 60 2.08 -7.37 -2.43
C LEU A 60 3.47 -7.81 -1.95
N GLY A 61 3.59 -9.02 -1.39
CA GLY A 61 4.85 -9.58 -0.90
C GLY A 61 5.76 -10.10 -2.01
N ASP A 62 5.18 -10.57 -3.11
CA ASP A 62 5.93 -11.08 -4.27
C ASP A 62 6.62 -9.94 -5.05
N ALA A 63 6.16 -8.70 -4.85
CA ALA A 63 6.70 -7.51 -5.48
C ALA A 63 7.94 -6.92 -4.75
N TRP A 64 8.33 -7.46 -3.58
CA TRP A 64 9.45 -6.93 -2.79
C TRP A 64 10.48 -8.03 -2.45
N PRO A 65 11.77 -7.86 -2.77
CA PRO A 65 12.79 -8.81 -2.32
C PRO A 65 12.87 -8.81 -0.79
N ARG A 66 12.70 -9.99 -0.18
CA ARG A 66 12.77 -10.20 1.27
C ARG A 66 14.16 -9.91 1.82
#